data_AF-A0A7V9URK8-F1
#
_entry.id   AF-A0A7V9URK8-F1
#
_cell.length_a   1.000
_cell.length_b   1.000
_cell.length_c   1.000
_cell.angle_alpha   90.00
_cell.angle_beta   90.00
_cell.angle_gamma   90.00
#
_symmetry.space_group_name_H-M   'P 1'
#
loop_
_entity.id
_entity.type
_entity.pdbx_description
1 polymer ?
#
loop_
_entity_poly.entity_id
_entity_poly.type
_entity_poly.pdbx_seq_one_letter_code
_entity_poly.pdbx_strand_id
1 'polypeptide(L)'
;MKARLKFLVVVIIIGAVWLFVLLKLGLWHATWKPSEGVLSYTFNGWADFPVSRHLFLAQYEPGFFARGAAYTSYSYPFLFFNFLFLAPFHFLLKLPYEVAHNFLPYFYVLCLALLLIVTGKEQLLDLLREKSPLRWVLAFASIGILVTCPLPWVALLIYNRDNFHVLAAAAFCYLSTSVFYGDARIPKKPFLVVGVFLALWSPLYIPAWILAFLFINRAINVERTWILKVAGVSALGALNHVAPKFICVLAGVQPSDSGFLYRSGLDGSTKYMTDIYQAVLSPNDPRHWPFGFYFLLTLIVGVIFHYLLKGRSQCRPLRQAFFLLIPYSTIAIFFPQFTSIHPYLADQLLVIPATFLLAFWFLQKEFWGSLTGRTYVAWALVAGLILMTNLLTIAQNLRR
;
A
#
# COMPACT_ATOMS: atom_id res chain seq x y z
N MET A 1 -11.09 34.82 2.70
CA MET A 1 -11.03 33.33 2.63
C MET A 1 -9.95 32.80 3.57
N LYS A 2 -10.31 31.97 4.58
CA LYS A 2 -9.35 31.42 5.58
C LYS A 2 -8.25 30.62 4.88
N ALA A 3 -6.98 30.73 5.32
CA ALA A 3 -5.83 30.07 4.69
C ALA A 3 -6.01 28.55 4.51
N ARG A 4 -6.72 27.90 5.44
CA ARG A 4 -7.08 26.47 5.37
C ARG A 4 -8.01 26.12 4.20
N LEU A 5 -8.93 27.01 3.84
CA LEU A 5 -9.81 26.81 2.69
C LEU A 5 -9.03 26.95 1.37
N LYS A 6 -8.13 27.94 1.28
CA LYS A 6 -7.20 28.07 0.15
C LYS A 6 -6.36 26.81 -0.05
N PHE A 7 -5.79 26.30 1.05
CA PHE A 7 -5.03 25.05 1.05
C PHE A 7 -5.81 23.88 0.48
N LEU A 8 -7.01 23.63 1.02
CA LEU A 8 -7.85 22.53 0.60
C LEU A 8 -8.19 22.63 -0.89
N VAL A 9 -8.59 23.82 -1.36
CA VAL A 9 -8.93 24.05 -2.77
C VAL A 9 -7.74 23.75 -3.68
N VAL A 10 -6.54 24.22 -3.36
CA VAL A 10 -5.36 23.97 -4.20
C VAL A 10 -5.01 22.49 -4.27
N VAL A 11 -5.01 21.79 -3.13
CA VAL A 11 -4.72 20.34 -3.09
C VAL A 11 -5.75 19.55 -3.90
N ILE A 12 -7.04 19.90 -3.81
CA ILE A 12 -8.10 19.28 -4.61
C ILE A 12 -7.87 19.52 -6.10
N ILE A 13 -7.51 20.74 -6.51
CA ILE A 13 -7.23 21.06 -7.92
C ILE A 13 -6.05 20.24 -8.43
N ILE A 14 -4.94 20.16 -7.67
CA ILE A 14 -3.77 19.36 -8.04
C ILE A 14 -4.17 17.89 -8.23
N GLY A 15 -4.92 17.32 -7.27
CA GLY A 15 -5.41 15.95 -7.35
C GLY A 15 -6.32 15.72 -8.58
N ALA A 16 -7.22 16.66 -8.86
CA ALA A 16 -8.13 16.57 -10.01
C ALA A 16 -7.38 16.62 -11.34
N VAL A 17 -6.34 17.46 -11.46
CA VAL A 17 -5.50 17.51 -12.67
C VAL A 17 -4.79 16.17 -12.90
N TRP A 18 -4.17 15.60 -11.86
CA TRP A 18 -3.52 14.29 -11.99
C TRP A 18 -4.50 13.18 -12.32
N LEU A 19 -5.67 13.18 -11.70
CA LEU A 19 -6.73 12.23 -12.02
C LEU A 19 -7.18 12.35 -13.48
N PHE A 20 -7.38 13.57 -13.98
CA PHE A 20 -7.75 13.81 -15.36
C PHE A 20 -6.69 13.27 -16.34
N VAL A 21 -5.40 13.49 -16.04
CA VAL A 21 -4.30 12.93 -16.84
C VAL A 21 -4.38 11.40 -16.86
N LEU A 22 -4.55 10.76 -15.71
CA LEU A 22 -4.67 9.29 -15.62
C LEU A 22 -5.88 8.75 -16.40
N LEU A 23 -7.04 9.42 -16.30
CA LEU A 23 -8.23 9.08 -17.06
C LEU A 23 -7.96 9.09 -18.57
N LYS A 24 -7.22 10.09 -19.07
CA LYS A 24 -6.82 10.19 -20.49
C LYS A 24 -5.79 9.14 -20.92
N LEU A 25 -5.02 8.59 -19.98
CA LEU A 25 -4.02 7.57 -20.30
C LEU A 25 -4.58 6.16 -20.45
N GLY A 26 -5.85 5.93 -20.13
CA GLY A 26 -6.52 4.64 -20.28
C GLY A 26 -7.26 4.18 -19.03
N LEU A 27 -7.08 4.88 -17.90
CA LEU A 27 -7.75 4.53 -16.65
C LEU A 27 -9.28 4.50 -16.82
N TRP A 28 -9.87 5.46 -17.55
CA TRP A 28 -11.31 5.45 -17.83
C TRP A 28 -11.77 4.13 -18.47
N HIS A 29 -11.06 3.65 -19.50
CA HIS A 29 -11.44 2.41 -20.18
C HIS A 29 -11.31 1.20 -19.24
N ALA A 30 -10.19 1.11 -18.51
CA ALA A 30 -9.94 0.03 -17.57
C ALA A 30 -10.98 -0.03 -16.43
N THR A 31 -11.45 1.11 -15.95
CA THR A 31 -12.45 1.19 -14.86
C THR A 31 -13.80 0.60 -15.25
N TRP A 32 -14.20 0.76 -16.50
CA TRP A 32 -15.50 0.28 -16.98
C TRP A 32 -15.43 -1.12 -17.59
N LYS A 33 -14.24 -1.71 -17.71
CA LYS A 33 -14.06 -3.07 -18.21
C LYS A 33 -14.45 -4.07 -17.12
N PRO A 34 -15.49 -4.89 -17.33
CA PRO A 34 -15.81 -5.97 -16.40
C PRO A 34 -14.62 -6.90 -16.26
N SER A 35 -14.33 -7.33 -15.04
CA SER A 35 -13.51 -8.51 -14.82
C SER A 35 -13.98 -9.22 -13.59
N GLU A 36 -13.87 -10.53 -13.66
CA GLU A 36 -14.19 -11.41 -12.57
C GLU A 36 -12.99 -11.54 -11.61
N GLY A 37 -13.28 -11.90 -10.37
CA GLY A 37 -12.28 -12.13 -9.33
C GLY A 37 -12.93 -12.47 -7.99
N VAL A 38 -12.12 -12.78 -6.98
CA VAL A 38 -12.62 -13.29 -5.70
C VAL A 38 -13.68 -12.38 -5.08
N LEU A 39 -13.51 -11.06 -5.09
CA LEU A 39 -14.50 -10.13 -4.53
C LEU A 39 -15.81 -10.09 -5.32
N SER A 40 -15.79 -10.12 -6.66
CA SER A 40 -17.04 -10.12 -7.43
C SER A 40 -17.78 -11.45 -7.26
N TYR A 41 -17.07 -12.58 -7.31
CA TYR A 41 -17.65 -13.90 -6.99
C TYR A 41 -18.22 -13.95 -5.57
N THR A 42 -17.51 -13.38 -4.60
CA THR A 42 -17.95 -13.33 -3.20
C THR A 42 -19.24 -12.56 -3.05
N PHE A 43 -19.31 -11.34 -3.57
CA PHE A 43 -20.46 -10.46 -3.34
C PHE A 43 -21.68 -10.84 -4.18
N ASN A 44 -21.49 -11.36 -5.40
CA ASN A 44 -22.56 -12.02 -6.14
C ASN A 44 -23.05 -13.26 -5.37
N GLY A 45 -22.14 -14.10 -4.86
CA GLY A 45 -22.50 -15.26 -4.05
C GLY A 45 -23.24 -14.91 -2.76
N TRP A 46 -22.94 -13.79 -2.11
CA TRP A 46 -23.69 -13.30 -0.95
C TRP A 46 -25.10 -12.81 -1.31
N ALA A 47 -25.31 -12.34 -2.54
CA ALA A 47 -26.63 -11.96 -3.04
C ALA A 47 -27.46 -13.20 -3.44
N ASP A 48 -26.80 -14.21 -4.01
CA ASP A 48 -27.45 -15.38 -4.59
C ASP A 48 -27.77 -16.50 -3.57
N PHE A 49 -27.01 -16.57 -2.47
CA PHE A 49 -27.15 -17.63 -1.46
C PHE A 49 -27.55 -17.05 -0.09
N PRO A 50 -28.31 -17.80 0.73
CA PRO A 50 -28.63 -17.36 2.09
C PRO A 50 -27.39 -17.32 2.98
N VAL A 51 -27.42 -16.48 4.03
CA VAL A 51 -26.32 -16.31 4.99
C VAL A 51 -25.82 -17.62 5.59
N SER A 52 -26.70 -18.60 5.79
CA SER A 52 -26.33 -19.94 6.29
C SER A 52 -25.39 -20.72 5.37
N ARG A 53 -25.28 -20.35 4.08
CA ARG A 53 -24.44 -21.01 3.10
C ARG A 53 -23.08 -20.34 2.92
N HIS A 54 -23.04 -19.01 2.93
CA HIS A 54 -21.80 -18.27 2.69
C HIS A 54 -21.14 -17.77 3.99
N LEU A 55 -21.90 -17.61 5.08
CA LEU A 55 -21.40 -17.21 6.41
C LEU A 55 -20.56 -15.92 6.41
N PHE A 56 -20.77 -15.04 5.43
CA PHE A 56 -19.93 -13.86 5.13
C PHE A 56 -18.45 -14.18 4.84
N LEU A 57 -18.17 -15.37 4.32
CA LEU A 57 -16.86 -15.80 3.85
C LEU A 57 -16.67 -15.48 2.36
N ALA A 58 -15.45 -15.62 1.87
CA ALA A 58 -15.13 -15.37 0.47
C ALA A 58 -15.47 -16.57 -0.42
N GLN A 59 -15.74 -16.28 -1.69
CA GLN A 59 -15.95 -17.26 -2.75
C GLN A 59 -14.77 -17.17 -3.73
N TYR A 60 -13.86 -18.15 -3.72
CA TYR A 60 -12.68 -18.13 -4.59
C TYR A 60 -13.03 -18.32 -6.07
N GLU A 61 -13.97 -19.23 -6.36
CA GLU A 61 -14.49 -19.49 -7.71
C GLU A 61 -16.02 -19.56 -7.70
N PRO A 62 -16.68 -19.33 -8.85
CA PRO A 62 -18.11 -19.55 -9.01
C PRO A 62 -18.60 -20.91 -8.46
N GLY A 63 -19.66 -20.88 -7.65
CA GLY A 63 -20.34 -22.07 -7.15
C GLY A 63 -19.72 -22.73 -5.92
N PHE A 64 -18.70 -22.16 -5.28
CA PHE A 64 -18.15 -22.68 -4.01
C PHE A 64 -19.24 -22.84 -2.94
N PHE A 65 -20.07 -21.82 -2.71
CA PHE A 65 -21.15 -21.90 -1.71
C PHE A 65 -22.20 -22.96 -2.04
N ALA A 66 -22.51 -23.16 -3.34
CA ALA A 66 -23.42 -24.22 -3.78
C ALA A 66 -22.87 -25.63 -3.44
N ARG A 67 -21.55 -25.80 -3.53
CA ARG A 67 -20.84 -27.05 -3.18
C ARG A 67 -20.60 -27.20 -1.67
N GLY A 68 -21.04 -26.25 -0.85
CA GLY A 68 -20.77 -26.26 0.59
C GLY A 68 -19.30 -25.99 0.92
N ALA A 69 -18.62 -25.16 0.12
CA ALA A 69 -17.24 -24.75 0.34
C ALA A 69 -17.12 -23.22 0.45
N ALA A 70 -16.10 -22.74 1.16
CA ALA A 70 -15.83 -21.31 1.30
C ALA A 70 -14.32 -21.02 1.41
N TYR A 71 -13.89 -19.88 0.88
CA TYR A 71 -12.51 -19.45 0.92
C TYR A 71 -12.21 -18.67 2.20
N THR A 72 -11.19 -19.09 2.95
CA THR A 72 -10.96 -18.64 4.32
C THR A 72 -9.71 -17.78 4.51
N SER A 73 -9.02 -17.39 3.43
CA SER A 73 -7.80 -16.57 3.54
C SER A 73 -8.05 -15.08 3.79
N TYR A 74 -9.28 -14.59 3.52
CA TYR A 74 -9.66 -13.21 3.81
C TYR A 74 -10.23 -13.06 5.23
N SER A 75 -9.90 -11.95 5.88
CA SER A 75 -10.50 -11.60 7.16
C SER A 75 -11.90 -11.02 6.96
N TYR A 76 -12.78 -11.24 7.96
CA TYR A 76 -14.11 -10.62 7.95
C TYR A 76 -14.07 -9.10 7.82
N PRO A 77 -13.24 -8.36 8.61
CA PRO A 77 -13.17 -6.91 8.48
C PRO A 77 -12.79 -6.44 7.08
N PHE A 78 -11.90 -7.17 6.40
CA PHE A 78 -11.54 -6.87 5.01
C PHE A 78 -12.74 -7.05 4.08
N LEU A 79 -13.43 -8.20 4.14
CA LEU A 79 -14.58 -8.48 3.28
C LEU A 79 -15.72 -7.49 3.50
N PHE A 80 -16.08 -7.25 4.76
CA PHE A 80 -17.15 -6.31 5.10
C PHE A 80 -16.82 -4.89 4.67
N PHE A 81 -15.59 -4.42 4.89
CA PHE A 81 -15.19 -3.09 4.43
C PHE A 81 -15.34 -2.96 2.92
N ASN A 82 -14.82 -3.93 2.15
CA ASN A 82 -14.90 -3.88 0.69
C ASN A 82 -16.37 -3.96 0.22
N PHE A 83 -17.19 -4.82 0.83
CA PHE A 83 -18.62 -4.89 0.53
C PHE A 83 -19.31 -3.55 0.76
N LEU A 84 -19.12 -2.94 1.94
CA LEU A 84 -19.73 -1.66 2.30
C LEU A 84 -19.23 -0.51 1.42
N PHE A 85 -17.95 -0.52 1.05
CA PHE A 85 -17.37 0.47 0.16
C PHE A 85 -17.94 0.34 -1.27
N LEU A 86 -18.19 -0.88 -1.74
CA LEU A 86 -18.68 -1.16 -3.09
C LEU A 86 -20.21 -1.10 -3.22
N ALA A 87 -20.94 -1.30 -2.13
CA ALA A 87 -22.39 -1.29 -2.11
C ALA A 87 -23.01 -0.02 -2.74
N PRO A 88 -22.53 1.22 -2.50
CA PRO A 88 -23.05 2.41 -3.17
C PRO A 88 -22.92 2.35 -4.70
N PHE A 89 -21.79 1.86 -5.23
CA PHE A 89 -21.59 1.72 -6.67
C PHE A 89 -22.53 0.65 -7.26
N HIS A 90 -22.72 -0.45 -6.53
CA HIS A 90 -23.64 -1.50 -6.96
C HIS A 90 -25.10 -1.05 -6.92
N PHE A 91 -25.59 -0.56 -5.76
CA PHE A 91 -27.01 -0.27 -5.56
C PHE A 91 -27.44 1.09 -6.14
N LEU A 92 -26.63 2.14 -6.03
CA LEU A 92 -27.02 3.48 -6.52
C LEU A 92 -26.75 3.66 -8.01
N LEU A 93 -25.60 3.17 -8.50
CA LEU A 93 -25.22 3.29 -9.91
C LEU A 93 -25.58 2.05 -10.74
N LYS A 94 -26.19 1.03 -10.13
CA LYS A 94 -26.60 -0.23 -10.78
C LYS A 94 -25.44 -0.94 -11.49
N LEU A 95 -24.23 -0.83 -10.94
CA LEU A 95 -23.05 -1.46 -11.52
C LEU A 95 -22.92 -2.91 -11.04
N PRO A 96 -22.63 -3.87 -11.93
CA PRO A 96 -22.31 -5.23 -11.50
C PRO A 96 -21.01 -5.23 -10.66
N TYR A 97 -20.84 -6.17 -9.75
CA TYR A 97 -19.69 -6.18 -8.83
C TYR A 97 -18.34 -6.32 -9.58
N GLU A 98 -18.36 -6.92 -10.77
CA GLU A 98 -17.28 -7.06 -11.77
C GLU A 98 -16.80 -5.70 -12.34
N VAL A 99 -17.59 -4.64 -12.13
CA VAL A 99 -17.24 -3.26 -12.47
C VAL A 99 -17.08 -2.44 -11.20
N ALA A 100 -17.95 -2.61 -10.21
CA ALA A 100 -17.91 -1.84 -8.96
C ALA A 100 -16.56 -1.94 -8.24
N HIS A 101 -15.91 -3.11 -8.21
CA HIS A 101 -14.60 -3.24 -7.55
C HIS A 101 -13.47 -2.44 -8.23
N ASN A 102 -13.63 -1.97 -9.47
CA ASN A 102 -12.64 -1.14 -10.16
C ASN A 102 -12.53 0.27 -9.56
N PHE A 103 -13.41 0.60 -8.61
CA PHE A 103 -13.34 1.82 -7.83
C PHE A 103 -12.42 1.70 -6.59
N LEU A 104 -12.00 0.48 -6.18
CA LEU A 104 -11.06 0.29 -5.06
C LEU A 104 -9.70 0.98 -5.23
N PRO A 105 -9.04 0.91 -6.41
CA PRO A 105 -7.77 1.61 -6.64
C PRO A 105 -7.86 3.12 -6.38
N TYR A 106 -8.99 3.74 -6.73
CA TYR A 106 -9.22 5.16 -6.48
C TYR A 106 -9.24 5.48 -5.00
N PHE A 107 -9.93 4.64 -4.21
CA PHE A 107 -9.94 4.78 -2.76
C PHE A 107 -8.55 4.60 -2.17
N TYR A 108 -7.81 3.59 -2.59
CA TYR A 108 -6.46 3.37 -2.08
C TYR A 108 -5.49 4.50 -2.42
N VAL A 109 -5.53 5.01 -3.66
CA VAL A 109 -4.69 6.14 -4.07
C VAL A 109 -5.13 7.44 -3.37
N LEU A 110 -6.42 7.62 -3.13
CA LEU A 110 -6.92 8.72 -2.30
C LEU A 110 -6.36 8.62 -0.87
N CYS A 111 -6.37 7.44 -0.25
CA CYS A 111 -5.78 7.23 1.06
C CYS A 111 -4.27 7.56 1.08
N LEU A 112 -3.52 7.16 0.05
CA LEU A 112 -2.10 7.48 -0.09
C LEU A 112 -1.89 9.00 -0.23
N ALA A 113 -2.66 9.66 -1.09
CA ALA A 113 -2.59 11.11 -1.27
C ALA A 113 -2.92 11.84 0.04
N LEU A 114 -4.00 11.44 0.73
CA LEU A 114 -4.38 11.99 2.03
C LEU A 114 -3.28 11.77 3.07
N LEU A 115 -2.64 10.60 3.08
CA LEU A 115 -1.51 10.32 3.97
C LEU A 115 -0.36 11.31 3.75
N LEU A 116 0.05 11.54 2.49
CA LEU A 116 1.07 12.53 2.15
C LEU A 116 0.66 13.94 2.59
N ILE A 117 -0.59 14.33 2.32
CA ILE A 117 -1.13 15.65 2.69
C ILE A 117 -1.12 15.83 4.22
N VAL A 118 -1.53 14.82 4.98
CA VAL A 118 -1.60 14.88 6.46
C VAL A 118 -0.19 14.93 7.05
N THR A 119 0.74 14.13 6.54
CA THR A 119 2.11 14.02 7.06
C THR A 119 3.03 15.16 6.61
N GLY A 120 2.74 15.78 5.48
CA GLY A 120 3.42 16.98 4.94
C GLY A 120 2.65 18.28 5.15
N LYS A 121 1.60 18.27 5.99
CA LYS A 121 0.66 19.39 6.14
C LYS A 121 1.34 20.70 6.48
N GLU A 122 2.23 20.69 7.46
CA GLU A 122 2.90 21.91 7.93
C GLU A 122 3.81 22.48 6.85
N GLN A 123 4.52 21.61 6.11
CA GLN A 123 5.34 22.00 4.96
C GLN A 123 4.48 22.64 3.86
N LEU A 124 3.34 22.02 3.51
CA LEU A 124 2.43 22.56 2.50
C LEU A 124 1.78 23.88 2.92
N LEU A 125 1.49 24.07 4.21
CA LEU A 125 1.00 25.35 4.75
C LEU A 125 2.08 26.44 4.67
N ASP A 126 3.34 26.09 4.90
CA ASP A 126 4.46 27.01 4.72
C ASP A 126 4.61 27.44 3.25
N LEU A 127 4.39 26.52 2.29
CA LEU A 127 4.40 26.86 0.85
C LEU A 127 3.34 27.91 0.47
N LEU A 128 2.16 27.88 1.10
CA LEU A 128 1.12 28.91 0.90
C LEU A 128 1.53 30.29 1.38
N ARG A 129 2.37 30.36 2.43
CA ARG A 129 2.79 31.63 3.03
C ARG A 129 3.85 32.32 2.19
N GLU A 130 4.78 31.55 1.61
CA GLU A 130 5.92 32.11 0.88
C GLU A 130 5.63 32.53 -0.57
N LYS A 131 4.42 32.24 -1.10
CA LYS A 131 3.92 32.70 -2.42
C LYS A 131 4.87 32.44 -3.61
N SER A 132 5.74 31.43 -3.54
CA SER A 132 6.66 31.09 -4.63
C SER A 132 6.03 30.08 -5.61
N PRO A 133 5.85 30.42 -6.90
CA PRO A 133 5.25 29.50 -7.88
C PRO A 133 6.10 28.25 -8.11
N LEU A 134 7.43 28.37 -8.05
CA LEU A 134 8.36 27.25 -8.21
C LEU A 134 8.13 26.16 -7.15
N ARG A 135 7.72 26.54 -5.94
CA ARG A 135 7.43 25.58 -4.87
C ARG A 135 6.06 24.94 -5.00
N TRP A 136 5.11 25.60 -5.66
CA TRP A 136 3.86 24.96 -6.05
C TRP A 136 4.07 23.91 -7.13
N VAL A 137 5.05 24.08 -8.01
CA VAL A 137 5.49 23.02 -8.93
C VAL A 137 6.05 21.82 -8.15
N LEU A 138 6.79 22.05 -7.05
CA LEU A 138 7.24 20.96 -6.15
C LEU A 138 6.06 20.20 -5.56
N ALA A 139 5.09 20.91 -4.99
CA ALA A 139 3.90 20.28 -4.41
C ALA A 139 3.09 19.52 -5.46
N PHE A 140 2.92 20.10 -6.66
CA PHE A 140 2.25 19.47 -7.79
C PHE A 140 2.95 18.17 -8.21
N ALA A 141 4.28 18.19 -8.34
CA ALA A 141 5.06 17.02 -8.72
C ALA A 141 5.08 15.94 -7.63
N SER A 142 5.24 16.32 -6.35
CA SER A 142 5.22 15.36 -5.23
C SER A 142 3.88 14.62 -5.14
N ILE A 143 2.77 15.35 -5.21
CA ILE A 143 1.43 14.74 -5.24
C ILE A 143 1.29 13.87 -6.50
N GLY A 144 1.79 14.36 -7.63
CA GLY A 144 1.82 13.61 -8.90
C GLY A 144 2.55 12.29 -8.82
N ILE A 145 3.77 12.27 -8.27
CA ILE A 145 4.60 11.06 -8.15
C ILE A 145 3.86 9.97 -7.38
N LEU A 146 3.16 10.35 -6.31
CA LEU A 146 2.40 9.40 -5.50
C LEU A 146 1.10 8.96 -6.18
N VAL A 147 0.31 9.90 -6.72
CA VAL A 147 -0.97 9.61 -7.38
C VAL A 147 -0.77 8.80 -8.65
N THR A 148 0.32 9.04 -9.38
CA THR A 148 0.67 8.31 -10.61
C THR A 148 1.48 7.04 -10.33
N CYS A 149 1.69 6.64 -9.08
CA CYS A 149 2.33 5.38 -8.75
C CYS A 149 1.61 4.23 -9.50
N PRO A 150 2.30 3.49 -10.39
CA PRO A 150 1.61 2.62 -11.34
C PRO A 150 0.99 1.40 -10.69
N LEU A 151 1.56 0.90 -9.59
CA LEU A 151 1.17 -0.37 -9.01
C LEU A 151 -0.28 -0.39 -8.50
N PRO A 152 -0.80 0.58 -7.73
CA PRO A 152 -2.21 0.60 -7.37
C PRO A 152 -3.16 0.58 -8.57
N TRP A 153 -2.79 1.18 -9.70
CA TRP A 153 -3.64 1.20 -10.88
C TRP A 153 -3.54 -0.10 -11.67
N VAL A 154 -2.32 -0.51 -12.00
CA VAL A 154 -2.04 -1.64 -12.88
C VAL A 154 -2.28 -2.97 -12.16
N ALA A 155 -1.73 -3.15 -10.96
CA ALA A 155 -1.86 -4.42 -10.23
C ALA A 155 -3.34 -4.71 -9.93
N LEU A 156 -4.09 -3.71 -9.48
CA LEU A 156 -5.49 -3.91 -9.11
C LEU A 156 -6.41 -4.01 -10.32
N LEU A 157 -6.28 -3.18 -11.35
CA LEU A 157 -7.23 -3.24 -12.47
C LEU A 157 -6.99 -4.44 -13.40
N ILE A 158 -5.74 -4.91 -13.52
CA ILE A 158 -5.35 -5.93 -14.48
C ILE A 158 -5.11 -7.31 -13.84
N TYR A 159 -4.44 -7.39 -12.68
CA TYR A 159 -3.94 -8.67 -12.16
C TYR A 159 -4.72 -9.20 -10.96
N ASN A 160 -4.99 -8.38 -9.95
CA ASN A 160 -5.66 -8.82 -8.71
C ASN A 160 -6.34 -7.64 -7.99
N ARG A 161 -7.67 -7.70 -7.94
CA ARG A 161 -8.55 -6.63 -7.45
C ARG A 161 -8.72 -6.62 -5.93
N ASP A 162 -8.20 -7.64 -5.26
CA ASP A 162 -8.34 -7.93 -3.82
C ASP A 162 -7.03 -7.75 -3.04
N ASN A 163 -6.24 -6.76 -3.46
CA ASN A 163 -4.91 -6.51 -2.93
C ASN A 163 -4.93 -5.65 -1.65
N PHE A 164 -4.88 -6.31 -0.49
CA PHE A 164 -4.80 -5.66 0.82
C PHE A 164 -3.43 -5.02 1.14
N HIS A 165 -2.38 -5.26 0.33
CA HIS A 165 -1.02 -4.79 0.58
C HIS A 165 -0.86 -3.27 0.46
N VAL A 166 -1.71 -2.61 -0.34
CA VAL A 166 -1.62 -1.16 -0.58
C VAL A 166 -1.84 -0.36 0.72
N LEU A 167 -2.88 -0.70 1.47
CA LEU A 167 -3.14 -0.03 2.76
C LEU A 167 -2.18 -0.48 3.87
N ALA A 168 -1.66 -1.71 3.81
CA ALA A 168 -0.57 -2.12 4.69
C ALA A 168 0.67 -1.27 4.45
N ALA A 169 1.09 -1.07 3.19
CA ALA A 169 2.18 -0.18 2.82
C ALA A 169 1.94 1.25 3.29
N ALA A 170 0.72 1.77 3.13
CA ALA A 170 0.32 3.09 3.62
C ALA A 170 0.48 3.21 5.15
N ALA A 171 0.11 2.18 5.91
CA ALA A 171 0.25 2.15 7.36
C ALA A 171 1.73 2.20 7.79
N PHE A 172 2.63 1.48 7.11
CA PHE A 172 4.07 1.59 7.35
C PHE A 172 4.63 2.95 6.92
N CYS A 173 4.16 3.51 5.79
CA CYS A 173 4.52 4.87 5.37
C CYS A 173 4.17 5.89 6.46
N TYR A 174 2.99 5.78 7.06
CA TYR A 174 2.58 6.62 8.19
C TYR A 174 3.53 6.49 9.38
N LEU A 175 3.81 5.27 9.85
CA LEU A 175 4.74 5.05 10.97
C LEU A 175 6.16 5.55 10.67
N SER A 176 6.61 5.46 9.41
CA SER A 176 7.93 5.91 9.00
C SER A 176 8.15 7.42 9.21
N THR A 177 7.09 8.22 9.23
CA THR A 177 7.21 9.67 9.44
C THR A 177 7.72 10.00 10.83
N SER A 178 7.33 9.23 11.86
CA SER A 178 7.89 9.37 13.21
C SER A 178 9.37 8.96 13.27
N VAL A 179 9.77 7.98 12.45
CA VAL A 179 11.20 7.60 12.29
C VAL A 179 12.00 8.74 11.68
N PHE A 180 11.42 9.46 10.72
CA PHE A 180 12.04 10.61 10.05
C PHE A 180 12.19 11.82 10.99
N TYR A 181 11.12 12.23 11.68
CA TYR A 181 11.19 13.38 12.58
C TYR A 181 12.03 13.11 13.84
N GLY A 182 12.35 11.85 14.11
CA GLY A 182 13.29 11.48 15.17
C GLY A 182 12.69 11.61 16.56
N ASP A 183 11.37 11.49 16.70
CA ASP A 183 10.70 11.45 17.99
C ASP A 183 11.31 10.29 18.80
N ALA A 184 12.02 10.63 19.88
CA ALA A 184 12.70 9.67 20.75
C ALA A 184 11.73 8.74 21.50
N ARG A 185 10.42 8.97 21.37
CA ARG A 185 9.36 8.18 21.98
C ARG A 185 8.38 7.73 20.91
N ILE A 186 7.96 6.47 20.97
CA ILE A 186 6.91 5.93 20.11
C ILE A 186 5.69 6.84 20.21
N PRO A 187 5.06 7.23 19.08
CA PRO A 187 3.70 7.75 19.13
C PRO A 187 2.78 6.60 19.58
N LYS A 188 2.62 6.44 20.91
CA LYS A 188 2.05 5.23 21.54
C LYS A 188 0.67 4.87 20.95
N LYS A 189 -0.17 5.88 20.72
CA LYS A 189 -1.51 5.72 20.13
C LYS A 189 -1.46 5.35 18.64
N PRO A 190 -0.83 6.15 17.74
CA PRO A 190 -0.65 5.79 16.34
C PRO A 190 -0.11 4.39 16.09
N PHE A 191 0.91 3.96 16.86
CA PHE A 191 1.50 2.64 16.70
C PHE A 191 0.51 1.51 17.00
N LEU A 192 -0.27 1.66 18.09
CA LEU A 192 -1.30 0.68 18.46
C LEU A 192 -2.46 0.66 17.46
N VAL A 193 -2.89 1.83 16.99
CA VAL A 193 -3.96 1.94 15.96
C VAL A 193 -3.52 1.23 14.68
N VAL A 194 -2.29 1.41 14.23
CA VAL A 194 -1.75 0.68 13.07
C VAL A 194 -1.68 -0.82 13.35
N GLY A 195 -1.26 -1.22 14.55
CA GLY A 195 -1.24 -2.64 14.95
C GLY A 195 -2.63 -3.29 14.88
N VAL A 196 -3.64 -2.65 15.47
CA VAL A 196 -5.04 -3.12 15.43
C VAL A 196 -5.56 -3.14 14.00
N PHE A 197 -5.27 -2.10 13.20
CA PHE A 197 -5.63 -2.08 11.79
C PHE A 197 -5.03 -3.28 11.04
N LEU A 198 -3.73 -3.53 11.18
CA LEU A 198 -3.08 -4.67 10.53
C LEU A 198 -3.63 -6.01 11.04
N ALA A 199 -3.89 -6.14 12.34
CA ALA A 199 -4.51 -7.34 12.92
C ALA A 199 -5.89 -7.66 12.32
N LEU A 200 -6.69 -6.64 12.04
CA LEU A 200 -8.04 -6.80 11.49
C LEU A 200 -8.03 -6.92 9.96
N TRP A 201 -7.22 -6.11 9.28
CA TRP A 201 -7.18 -5.98 7.83
C TRP A 201 -6.35 -7.07 7.17
N SER A 202 -5.15 -7.34 7.69
CA SER A 202 -4.19 -8.27 7.08
C SER A 202 -3.23 -8.82 8.15
N PRO A 203 -3.67 -9.84 8.92
CA PRO A 203 -2.91 -10.41 10.04
C PRO A 203 -1.49 -10.86 9.69
N LEU A 204 -1.22 -11.14 8.42
CA LEU A 204 0.11 -11.55 7.95
C LEU A 204 1.20 -10.49 8.17
N TYR A 205 0.83 -9.23 8.44
CA TYR A 205 1.77 -8.15 8.75
C TYR A 205 2.09 -7.98 10.23
N ILE A 206 1.52 -8.81 11.12
CA ILE A 206 1.84 -8.74 12.55
C ILE A 206 3.35 -8.91 12.83
N PRO A 207 4.08 -9.86 12.20
CA PRO A 207 5.52 -9.95 12.37
C PRO A 207 6.26 -8.67 11.93
N ALA A 208 5.87 -8.08 10.80
CA ALA A 208 6.45 -6.81 10.32
C ALA A 208 6.18 -5.64 11.30
N TRP A 209 4.99 -5.60 11.89
CA TRP A 209 4.63 -4.62 12.91
C TRP A 209 5.45 -4.78 14.19
N ILE A 210 5.70 -6.01 14.64
CA ILE A 210 6.59 -6.30 15.78
C ILE A 210 8.03 -5.85 15.46
N LEU A 211 8.54 -6.14 14.27
CA LEU A 211 9.87 -5.68 13.85
C LEU A 211 9.95 -4.15 13.79
N ALA A 212 8.89 -3.48 13.33
CA ALA A 212 8.79 -2.02 13.36
C ALA A 212 8.83 -1.46 14.79
N PHE A 213 8.18 -2.13 15.76
CA PHE A 213 8.25 -1.78 17.18
C PHE A 213 9.70 -1.83 17.70
N LEU A 214 10.41 -2.92 17.41
CA LEU A 214 11.80 -3.11 17.83
C LEU A 214 12.73 -2.06 17.18
N PHE A 215 12.53 -1.80 15.89
CA PHE A 215 13.31 -0.80 15.14
C PHE A 215 13.14 0.63 15.69
N ILE A 216 11.93 0.99 16.11
CA ILE A 216 11.64 2.32 16.67
C ILE A 216 12.25 2.46 18.06
N ASN A 217 12.10 1.45 18.92
CA ASN A 217 12.52 1.53 20.32
C ASN A 217 14.03 1.54 20.54
N ARG A 218 14.83 1.01 19.59
CA ARG A 218 16.30 0.94 19.68
C ARG A 218 16.83 0.29 21.00
N ALA A 219 15.97 -0.38 21.76
CA ALA A 219 16.26 -0.94 23.07
C ALA A 219 15.38 -2.17 23.32
N ILE A 220 15.98 -3.19 23.93
CA ILE A 220 15.30 -4.45 24.30
C ILE A 220 14.49 -4.27 25.60
N ASN A 221 14.82 -3.25 26.40
CA ASN A 221 14.12 -2.94 27.65
C ASN A 221 12.78 -2.25 27.37
N VAL A 222 11.77 -3.07 27.07
CA VAL A 222 10.40 -2.65 26.79
C VAL A 222 9.58 -2.70 28.08
N GLU A 223 8.81 -1.64 28.36
CA GLU A 223 7.85 -1.63 29.47
C GLU A 223 6.90 -2.85 29.36
N ARG A 224 6.64 -3.56 30.47
CA ARG A 224 5.73 -4.72 30.49
C ARG A 224 4.35 -4.43 29.89
N THR A 225 3.85 -3.21 30.08
CA THR A 225 2.57 -2.74 29.51
C THR A 225 2.56 -2.76 27.98
N TRP A 226 3.70 -2.51 27.35
CA TRP A 226 3.85 -2.57 25.89
C TRP A 226 3.96 -4.00 25.38
N ILE A 227 4.64 -4.88 26.11
CA ILE A 227 4.66 -6.32 25.80
C ILE A 227 3.22 -6.85 25.78
N LEU A 228 2.41 -6.51 26.78
CA LEU A 228 0.99 -6.91 26.85
C LEU A 228 0.17 -6.35 25.68
N LYS A 229 0.41 -5.09 25.27
CA LYS A 229 -0.28 -4.50 24.11
C LYS A 229 0.11 -5.19 22.79
N VAL A 230 1.40 -5.47 22.60
CA VAL A 230 1.91 -6.20 21.43
C VAL A 230 1.35 -7.62 21.39
N ALA A 231 1.35 -8.31 22.53
CA ALA A 231 0.75 -9.63 22.67
C ALA A 231 -0.76 -9.60 22.37
N GLY A 232 -1.50 -8.61 22.89
CA GLY A 232 -2.93 -8.46 22.66
C GLY A 232 -3.28 -8.23 21.18
N VAL A 233 -2.54 -7.35 20.49
CA VAL A 233 -2.72 -7.13 19.04
C VAL A 233 -2.36 -8.38 18.24
N SER A 234 -1.31 -9.10 18.64
CA SER A 234 -0.90 -10.35 17.98
C SER A 234 -1.96 -11.45 18.16
N ALA A 235 -2.52 -11.57 19.36
CA ALA A 235 -3.63 -12.48 19.65
C ALA A 235 -4.86 -12.12 18.83
N LEU A 236 -5.21 -10.83 18.72
CA LEU A 236 -6.30 -10.37 17.86
C LEU A 236 -6.06 -10.78 16.40
N GLY A 237 -4.85 -10.59 15.87
CA GLY A 237 -4.50 -10.99 14.51
C GLY A 237 -4.61 -12.51 14.30
N ALA A 238 -4.11 -13.31 15.24
CA ALA A 238 -4.21 -14.76 15.20
C ALA A 238 -5.68 -15.24 15.24
N LEU A 239 -6.49 -14.69 16.15
CA LEU A 239 -7.91 -15.00 16.24
C LEU A 239 -8.65 -14.64 14.95
N ASN A 240 -8.40 -13.44 14.40
CA ASN A 240 -9.02 -12.99 13.16
C ASN A 240 -8.60 -13.83 11.94
N HIS A 241 -7.36 -14.34 11.93
CA HIS A 241 -6.88 -15.25 10.88
C HIS A 241 -7.53 -16.63 10.96
N VAL A 242 -7.71 -17.17 12.16
CA VAL A 242 -8.25 -18.53 12.37
C VAL A 242 -9.79 -18.56 12.35
N ALA A 243 -10.46 -17.46 12.70
CA ALA A 243 -11.91 -17.39 12.82
C ALA A 243 -12.67 -17.83 11.55
N PRO A 244 -12.31 -17.43 10.31
CA PRO A 244 -12.98 -17.90 9.09
C PRO A 244 -12.99 -19.43 8.98
N LYS A 245 -11.84 -20.07 9.25
CA LYS A 245 -11.69 -21.52 9.18
C LYS A 245 -12.49 -22.23 10.27
N PHE A 246 -12.45 -21.70 11.49
CA PHE A 246 -13.22 -22.25 12.61
C PHE A 246 -14.74 -22.19 12.34
N ILE A 247 -15.22 -21.09 11.76
CA ILE A 247 -16.63 -20.93 11.39
C ILE A 247 -17.04 -21.93 10.29
N CYS A 248 -16.19 -22.16 9.29
CA CYS A 248 -16.44 -23.21 8.29
C CYS A 248 -16.65 -24.58 8.94
N VAL A 249 -15.72 -24.97 9.83
CA VAL A 249 -15.76 -26.27 10.51
C VAL A 249 -17.02 -26.43 11.35
N LEU A 250 -17.39 -25.41 12.13
CA LEU A 250 -18.61 -25.44 12.94
C LEU A 250 -19.90 -25.54 12.10
N ALA A 251 -19.90 -24.92 10.92
CA ALA A 251 -21.06 -24.91 10.04
C ALA A 251 -21.12 -26.09 9.07
N GLY A 252 -20.14 -27.02 9.11
CA GLY A 252 -20.05 -28.14 8.17
C GLY A 252 -19.74 -27.71 6.72
N VAL A 253 -19.12 -26.54 6.54
CA VAL A 253 -18.67 -26.01 5.25
C VAL A 253 -17.19 -26.39 5.06
N GLN A 254 -16.83 -26.85 3.87
CA GLN A 254 -15.45 -27.20 3.55
C GLN A 254 -14.58 -25.92 3.40
N PRO A 255 -13.58 -25.69 4.26
CA PRO A 255 -12.69 -24.56 4.11
C PRO A 255 -11.73 -24.81 2.93
N SER A 256 -11.54 -23.78 2.11
CA SER A 256 -10.50 -23.71 1.08
C SER A 256 -9.52 -22.59 1.46
N ASP A 257 -8.26 -22.94 1.66
CA ASP A 257 -7.19 -21.97 1.88
C ASP A 257 -5.89 -22.44 1.22
N SER A 258 -5.03 -21.49 0.89
CA SER A 258 -3.61 -21.78 0.70
C SER A 258 -3.01 -21.95 2.10
N GLY A 259 -2.77 -23.19 2.51
CA GLY A 259 -2.26 -23.49 3.84
C GLY A 259 -0.98 -22.69 4.15
N PHE A 260 -0.85 -22.19 5.38
CA PHE A 260 0.32 -21.43 5.82
C PHE A 260 1.65 -22.19 5.58
N LEU A 261 1.61 -23.52 5.54
CA LEU A 261 2.75 -24.44 5.40
C LEU A 261 3.00 -24.93 3.96
N TYR A 262 2.17 -24.59 2.97
CA TYR A 262 2.44 -24.98 1.57
C TYR A 262 3.38 -23.94 0.94
N ARG A 263 4.69 -24.12 1.07
CA ARG A 263 5.70 -23.15 0.60
C ARG A 263 6.89 -23.82 -0.08
N SER A 264 6.92 -23.76 -1.42
CA SER A 264 8.14 -23.99 -2.18
C SER A 264 9.26 -23.09 -1.63
N GLY A 265 10.42 -23.68 -1.37
CA GLY A 265 11.62 -23.03 -0.85
C GLY A 265 11.81 -23.12 0.67
N LEU A 266 10.75 -23.34 1.46
CA LEU A 266 10.89 -23.68 2.89
C LEU A 266 10.78 -25.20 3.13
N ASP A 267 10.08 -25.90 2.27
CA ASP A 267 9.94 -27.36 2.24
C ASP A 267 11.02 -28.06 1.39
N GLY A 268 11.98 -27.30 0.85
CA GLY A 268 13.03 -27.80 -0.06
C GLY A 268 12.59 -27.90 -1.53
N SER A 269 11.34 -27.61 -1.87
CA SER A 269 10.85 -27.62 -3.26
C SER A 269 11.36 -26.39 -4.02
N THR A 270 12.01 -26.60 -5.15
CA THR A 270 12.53 -25.53 -6.02
C THR A 270 11.59 -25.15 -7.16
N LYS A 271 10.34 -25.61 -7.12
CA LYS A 271 9.36 -25.47 -8.23
C LYS A 271 9.18 -24.03 -8.71
N TYR A 272 9.17 -23.05 -7.79
CA TYR A 272 8.92 -21.64 -8.13
C TYR A 272 10.13 -20.73 -7.93
N MET A 273 11.20 -21.22 -7.29
CA MET A 273 12.47 -20.52 -7.07
C MET A 273 13.51 -21.46 -6.45
N THR A 274 14.79 -21.19 -6.66
CA THR A 274 15.93 -21.88 -6.03
C THR A 274 16.33 -21.23 -4.71
N ASP A 275 16.17 -19.91 -4.60
CA ASP A 275 16.56 -19.13 -3.42
C ASP A 275 15.77 -17.80 -3.35
N ILE A 276 15.95 -17.07 -2.25
CA ILE A 276 15.27 -15.79 -2.00
C ILE A 276 15.73 -14.67 -2.94
N TYR A 277 16.98 -14.70 -3.42
CA TYR A 277 17.47 -13.70 -4.35
C TYR A 277 16.82 -13.87 -5.71
N GLN A 278 16.67 -15.09 -6.20
CA GLN A 278 15.90 -15.38 -7.40
C GLN A 278 14.45 -14.92 -7.21
N ALA A 279 13.80 -15.30 -6.10
CA ALA A 279 12.41 -14.91 -5.82
C ALA A 279 12.18 -13.39 -5.90
N VAL A 280 13.16 -12.60 -5.44
CA VAL A 280 13.07 -11.13 -5.43
C VAL A 280 13.52 -10.51 -6.74
N LEU A 281 14.67 -10.90 -7.28
CA LEU A 281 15.31 -10.20 -8.42
C LEU A 281 14.85 -10.75 -9.77
N SER A 282 14.54 -12.04 -9.84
CA SER A 282 14.13 -12.75 -11.05
C SER A 282 12.96 -13.70 -10.74
N PRO A 283 11.79 -13.17 -10.34
CA PRO A 283 10.61 -13.96 -9.98
C PRO A 283 10.18 -14.87 -11.13
N ASN A 284 9.51 -15.97 -10.79
CA ASN A 284 8.94 -16.90 -11.76
C ASN A 284 8.00 -16.20 -12.73
N ASP A 285 7.13 -15.35 -12.20
CA ASP A 285 6.21 -14.55 -13.01
C ASP A 285 6.89 -13.21 -13.34
N PRO A 286 7.00 -12.82 -14.62
CA PRO A 286 7.75 -11.64 -15.00
C PRO A 286 7.09 -10.35 -14.49
N ARG A 287 7.92 -9.35 -14.17
CA ARG A 287 7.43 -8.01 -13.83
C ARG A 287 7.14 -7.20 -15.08
N HIS A 288 6.02 -6.49 -15.06
CA HIS A 288 5.63 -5.56 -16.13
C HIS A 288 5.89 -4.08 -15.79
N TRP A 289 6.60 -3.82 -14.71
CA TRP A 289 6.99 -2.48 -14.26
C TRP A 289 8.46 -2.46 -13.83
N PRO A 290 9.12 -1.29 -13.90
CA PRO A 290 10.55 -1.18 -13.64
C PRO A 290 10.85 -1.17 -12.14
N PHE A 291 10.65 -2.29 -11.45
CA PHE A 291 10.87 -2.42 -10.00
C PHE A 291 12.25 -1.93 -9.54
N GLY A 292 13.32 -2.35 -10.24
CA GLY A 292 14.69 -1.95 -9.93
C GLY A 292 14.91 -0.43 -10.03
N PHE A 293 14.23 0.24 -10.96
CA PHE A 293 14.31 1.70 -11.12
C PHE A 293 13.81 2.43 -9.86
N TYR A 294 12.64 2.07 -9.34
CA TYR A 294 12.09 2.72 -8.13
C TYR A 294 12.98 2.53 -6.90
N PHE A 295 13.49 1.31 -6.70
CA PHE A 295 14.38 1.01 -5.60
C PHE A 295 15.68 1.84 -5.67
N LEU A 296 16.35 1.78 -6.82
CA LEU A 296 17.66 2.40 -7.03
C LEU A 296 17.54 3.93 -6.97
N LEU A 297 16.49 4.50 -7.56
CA LEU A 297 16.24 5.94 -7.51
C LEU A 297 15.94 6.44 -6.10
N THR A 298 15.15 5.70 -5.32
CA THR A 298 14.85 6.05 -3.92
C THR A 298 16.12 6.02 -3.08
N LEU A 299 16.99 5.04 -3.29
CA LEU A 299 18.29 4.96 -2.62
C LEU A 299 19.18 6.15 -2.98
N ILE A 300 19.33 6.45 -4.27
CA ILE A 300 20.13 7.60 -4.74
C ILE A 300 19.60 8.90 -4.15
N VAL A 301 18.30 9.16 -4.24
CA VAL A 301 17.70 10.39 -3.69
C VAL A 301 17.87 10.42 -2.18
N GLY A 302 17.70 9.31 -1.47
CA GLY A 302 17.91 9.23 -0.02
C GLY A 302 19.35 9.54 0.39
N VAL A 303 20.34 9.08 -0.40
CA VAL A 303 21.75 9.40 -0.21
C VAL A 303 22.02 10.88 -0.49
N ILE A 304 21.53 11.42 -1.61
CA ILE A 304 21.66 12.86 -1.93
C ILE A 304 21.05 13.71 -0.82
N PHE A 305 19.84 13.36 -0.37
CA PHE A 305 19.14 14.05 0.69
C PHE A 305 19.91 13.99 2.01
N HIS A 306 20.52 12.85 2.33
CA HIS A 306 21.41 12.71 3.48
C HIS A 306 22.61 13.67 3.38
N TYR A 307 23.28 13.75 2.22
CA TYR A 307 24.43 14.61 2.02
C TYR A 307 24.09 16.12 1.99
N LEU A 308 22.90 16.49 1.51
CA LEU A 308 22.45 17.88 1.48
C LEU A 308 22.11 18.42 2.89
N LEU A 309 21.78 17.55 3.85
CA LEU A 309 21.35 17.93 5.20
C LEU A 309 22.45 17.92 6.29
N LYS A 310 23.67 18.39 5.97
CA LYS A 310 24.83 18.41 6.90
C LYS A 310 24.46 18.86 8.36
N GLY A 311 24.69 18.00 9.36
CA GLY A 311 24.48 18.19 10.83
C GLY A 311 24.27 16.88 11.65
N ARG A 312 24.93 16.68 12.81
CA ARG A 312 25.07 15.37 13.55
C ARG A 312 23.80 14.50 13.83
N SER A 313 22.59 14.96 13.51
CA SER A 313 21.31 14.22 13.56
C SER A 313 20.95 13.50 12.22
N GLN A 314 21.95 13.13 11.42
CA GLN A 314 21.91 13.19 9.94
C GLN A 314 21.34 11.98 9.17
N CYS A 315 21.15 10.80 9.78
CA CYS A 315 20.75 9.58 9.03
C CYS A 315 19.22 9.38 8.89
N ARG A 316 18.40 10.43 9.04
CA ARG A 316 16.93 10.33 9.08
C ARG A 316 16.31 9.73 7.80
N PRO A 317 16.65 10.18 6.58
CA PRO A 317 16.07 9.64 5.34
C PRO A 317 16.45 8.17 5.14
N LEU A 318 17.73 7.83 5.32
CA LEU A 318 18.21 6.45 5.22
C LEU A 318 17.54 5.54 6.26
N ARG A 319 17.44 5.98 7.51
CA ARG A 319 16.74 5.23 8.57
C ARG A 319 15.26 5.02 8.22
N GLN A 320 14.60 6.03 7.65
CA GLN A 320 13.22 5.92 7.19
C GLN A 320 13.08 4.92 6.04
N ALA A 321 14.01 4.94 5.07
CA ALA A 321 14.05 3.98 3.98
C ALA A 321 14.26 2.55 4.49
N PHE A 322 15.21 2.32 5.39
CA PHE A 322 15.42 1.00 6.01
C PHE A 322 14.21 0.52 6.80
N PHE A 323 13.53 1.41 7.54
CA PHE A 323 12.29 1.07 8.23
C PHE A 323 11.21 0.57 7.26
N LEU A 324 11.10 1.19 6.09
CA LEU A 324 10.11 0.83 5.09
C LEU A 324 10.41 -0.46 4.32
N LEU A 325 11.62 -1.01 4.46
CA LEU A 325 11.94 -2.35 3.94
C LEU A 325 11.34 -3.47 4.79
N ILE A 326 11.06 -3.22 6.09
CA ILE A 326 10.54 -4.23 7.03
C ILE A 326 9.35 -5.03 6.47
N PRO A 327 8.25 -4.41 5.97
CA PRO A 327 7.11 -5.16 5.45
C PRO A 327 7.47 -6.03 4.24
N TYR A 328 8.24 -5.51 3.29
CA TYR A 328 8.66 -6.28 2.11
C TYR A 328 9.58 -7.44 2.51
N SER A 329 10.59 -7.18 3.35
CA SER A 329 11.51 -8.21 3.85
C SER A 329 10.79 -9.30 4.64
N THR A 330 9.79 -8.94 5.43
CA THR A 330 8.95 -9.93 6.15
C THR A 330 8.24 -10.85 5.17
N ILE A 331 7.64 -10.30 4.11
CA ILE A 331 6.97 -11.10 3.07
C ILE A 331 7.95 -11.94 2.28
N ALA A 332 9.09 -11.38 1.87
CA ALA A 332 10.10 -12.13 1.14
C ALA A 332 10.69 -13.27 1.97
N ILE A 333 10.93 -13.08 3.28
CA ILE A 333 11.53 -14.10 4.15
C ILE A 333 10.52 -15.19 4.52
N PHE A 334 9.32 -14.80 4.96
CA PHE A 334 8.33 -15.78 5.37
C PHE A 334 7.61 -16.37 4.16
N PHE A 335 7.28 -15.59 3.15
CA PHE A 335 6.51 -16.02 1.97
C PHE A 335 7.28 -15.82 0.66
N PRO A 336 8.47 -16.44 0.49
CA PRO A 336 9.30 -16.21 -0.69
C PRO A 336 8.60 -16.69 -1.98
N GLN A 337 7.86 -17.80 -1.94
CA GLN A 337 7.06 -18.28 -3.08
C GLN A 337 6.08 -17.21 -3.56
N PHE A 338 5.39 -16.54 -2.64
CA PHE A 338 4.43 -15.47 -2.97
C PHE A 338 5.11 -14.31 -3.70
N THR A 339 6.33 -13.97 -3.29
CA THR A 339 7.13 -12.92 -3.95
C THR A 339 7.52 -13.33 -5.37
N SER A 340 7.76 -14.64 -5.60
CA SER A 340 8.13 -15.18 -6.91
C SER A 340 6.94 -15.33 -7.89
N ILE A 341 5.79 -15.81 -7.42
CA ILE A 341 4.62 -16.07 -8.29
C ILE A 341 3.65 -14.89 -8.38
N HIS A 342 3.64 -13.99 -7.39
CA HIS A 342 2.76 -12.82 -7.38
C HIS A 342 3.54 -11.53 -7.09
N PRO A 343 4.56 -11.20 -7.89
CA PRO A 343 5.36 -10.00 -7.66
C PRO A 343 4.52 -8.71 -7.72
N TYR A 344 3.42 -8.67 -8.50
CA TYR A 344 2.50 -7.52 -8.53
C TYR A 344 1.83 -7.23 -7.17
N LEU A 345 1.72 -8.24 -6.28
CA LEU A 345 1.19 -8.07 -4.93
C LEU A 345 2.29 -7.61 -3.97
N ALA A 346 3.42 -8.33 -3.95
CA ALA A 346 4.52 -8.06 -3.03
C ALA A 346 5.22 -6.72 -3.32
N ASP A 347 5.41 -6.37 -4.59
CA ASP A 347 6.12 -5.14 -5.00
C ASP A 347 5.40 -3.86 -4.54
N GLN A 348 4.10 -3.92 -4.21
CA GLN A 348 3.37 -2.81 -3.58
C GLN A 348 4.06 -2.33 -2.30
N LEU A 349 4.64 -3.25 -1.54
CA LEU A 349 5.32 -3.00 -0.27
C LEU A 349 6.69 -2.34 -0.44
N LEU A 350 7.13 -2.12 -1.69
CA LEU A 350 8.38 -1.44 -1.99
C LEU A 350 8.15 -0.20 -2.85
N VAL A 351 7.35 -0.30 -3.92
CA VAL A 351 7.12 0.82 -4.86
C VAL A 351 6.24 1.92 -4.23
N ILE A 352 5.23 1.56 -3.43
CA ILE A 352 4.44 2.57 -2.70
C ILE A 352 5.34 3.31 -1.68
N PRO A 353 6.09 2.62 -0.81
CA PRO A 353 7.04 3.30 0.07
C PRO A 353 8.07 4.14 -0.67
N ALA A 354 8.62 3.66 -1.79
CA ALA A 354 9.55 4.41 -2.63
C ALA A 354 8.94 5.73 -3.14
N THR A 355 7.78 5.66 -3.79
CA THR A 355 7.08 6.84 -4.31
C THR A 355 6.63 7.79 -3.18
N PHE A 356 6.19 7.24 -2.05
CA PHE A 356 5.88 8.03 -0.85
C PHE A 356 7.11 8.76 -0.32
N LEU A 357 8.25 8.08 -0.17
CA LEU A 357 9.50 8.70 0.31
C LEU A 357 9.96 9.82 -0.62
N LEU A 358 9.98 9.59 -1.94
CA LEU A 358 10.34 10.60 -2.92
C LEU A 358 9.42 11.83 -2.81
N ALA A 359 8.11 11.61 -2.79
CA ALA A 359 7.14 12.70 -2.64
C ALA A 359 7.29 13.44 -1.30
N PHE A 360 7.42 12.70 -0.20
CA PHE A 360 7.52 13.21 1.16
C PHE A 360 8.80 14.01 1.36
N TRP A 361 9.95 13.50 0.93
CA TRP A 361 11.24 14.19 1.01
C TRP A 361 11.24 15.47 0.19
N PHE A 362 10.71 15.45 -1.03
CA PHE A 362 10.61 16.66 -1.86
C PHE A 362 9.74 17.77 -1.26
N LEU A 363 8.78 17.41 -0.39
CA LEU A 363 7.97 18.39 0.34
C LEU A 363 8.67 18.99 1.56
N GLN A 364 9.78 18.40 2.05
CA GLN A 364 10.43 18.88 3.27
C GLN A 364 11.07 20.25 3.08
N LYS A 365 10.94 21.09 4.11
CA LYS A 365 11.43 22.47 4.10
C LYS A 365 12.93 22.56 3.89
N GLU A 366 13.64 21.66 4.53
CA GLU A 366 15.07 21.53 4.44
C GLU A 366 15.50 21.18 3.00
N PHE A 367 14.68 20.44 2.26
CA PHE A 367 14.94 20.12 0.87
C PHE A 367 14.74 21.32 -0.03
N TRP A 368 13.51 21.85 -0.09
CA TRP A 368 13.22 22.93 -1.03
C TRP A 368 13.89 24.25 -0.65
N GLY A 369 14.24 24.45 0.62
CA GLY A 369 15.04 25.58 1.07
C GLY A 369 16.51 25.49 0.62
N SER A 370 17.00 24.28 0.33
CA SER A 370 18.35 24.05 -0.21
C SER A 370 18.43 24.14 -1.73
N LEU A 371 17.29 24.21 -2.42
CA LEU A 371 17.26 24.28 -3.88
C LEU A 371 17.74 25.65 -4.37
N THR A 372 18.78 25.63 -5.19
CA THR A 372 19.33 26.74 -5.96
C THR A 372 18.95 26.54 -7.42
N GLY A 373 19.17 27.53 -8.30
CA GLY A 373 18.75 27.44 -9.71
C GLY A 373 19.17 26.13 -10.41
N ARG A 374 20.43 25.69 -10.24
CA ARG A 374 20.92 24.44 -10.85
C ARG A 374 20.33 23.19 -10.19
N THR A 375 20.24 23.15 -8.87
CA THR A 375 19.69 21.98 -8.16
C THR A 375 18.18 21.86 -8.32
N TYR A 376 17.47 22.97 -8.52
CA TYR A 376 16.06 22.99 -8.89
C TYR A 376 15.82 22.35 -10.26
N VAL A 377 16.62 22.71 -11.27
CA VAL A 377 16.52 22.11 -12.62
C VAL A 377 16.81 20.61 -12.56
N ALA A 378 17.88 20.21 -11.87
CA ALA A 378 18.20 18.78 -11.70
C ALA A 378 17.05 18.02 -11.03
N TRP A 379 16.45 18.61 -9.98
CA TRP A 379 15.27 18.05 -9.33
C TRP A 379 14.08 17.95 -10.28
N ALA A 380 13.78 19.00 -11.06
CA ALA A 380 12.65 19.01 -11.96
C ALA A 380 12.79 17.93 -13.05
N LEU A 381 14.02 17.68 -13.51
CA LEU A 381 14.32 16.58 -14.41
C LEU A 381 14.12 15.21 -13.74
N VAL A 382 14.55 15.03 -12.50
CA VAL A 382 14.31 13.78 -11.74
C VAL A 382 12.81 13.54 -11.52
N ALA A 383 12.08 14.55 -11.07
CA ALA A 383 10.64 14.47 -10.87
C ALA A 383 9.91 14.20 -12.20
N GLY A 384 10.31 14.87 -13.28
CA GLY A 384 9.81 14.64 -14.63
C GLY A 384 10.07 13.22 -15.10
N LEU A 385 11.27 12.68 -14.88
CA LEU A 385 11.61 11.29 -15.23
C LEU A 385 10.74 10.28 -14.48
N ILE A 386 10.52 10.49 -13.18
CA ILE A 386 9.64 9.62 -12.37
C ILE A 386 8.21 9.66 -12.91
N LEU A 387 7.68 10.88 -13.08
CA LEU A 387 6.31 11.09 -13.58
C LEU A 387 6.13 10.46 -14.96
N MET A 388 7.06 10.70 -15.89
CA MET A 388 7.00 10.10 -17.22
C MET A 388 7.09 8.57 -17.16
N THR A 389 7.95 8.00 -16.32
CA THR A 389 8.05 6.55 -16.13
C THR A 389 6.74 5.96 -15.60
N ASN A 390 6.15 6.60 -14.58
CA ASN A 390 4.85 6.25 -14.01
C ASN A 390 3.75 6.27 -15.09
N LEU A 391 3.61 7.40 -15.79
CA LEU A 391 2.58 7.61 -16.81
C LEU A 391 2.73 6.66 -18.00
N LEU A 392 3.96 6.41 -18.47
CA LEU A 392 4.24 5.43 -19.52
C LEU A 392 3.88 4.01 -19.08
N THR A 393 4.26 3.61 -17.87
CA THR A 393 3.92 2.29 -17.31
C THR A 393 2.41 2.10 -17.26
N ILE A 394 1.66 3.11 -16.79
CA ILE A 394 0.19 3.08 -16.75
C ILE A 394 -0.38 2.99 -18.16
N ALA A 395 0.08 3.83 -19.09
CA ALA A 395 -0.43 3.85 -20.46
C ALA A 395 -0.18 2.53 -21.21
N GLN A 396 0.99 1.92 -21.04
CA GLN A 396 1.37 0.66 -21.69
C GLN A 396 0.56 -0.55 -21.17
N ASN A 397 0.14 -0.52 -19.91
CA ASN A 397 -0.58 -1.62 -19.28
C ASN A 397 -2.11 -1.46 -19.36
N LEU A 398 -2.65 -0.24 -19.25
CA LEU A 398 -4.10 -0.01 -19.20
C LEU A 398 -4.76 0.22 -20.58
N ARG A 399 -3.98 0.44 -21.64
CA ARG A 399 -4.52 0.57 -23.02
C ARG A 399 -4.65 -0.76 -23.77
N ARG A 400 -4.22 -1.86 -23.17
CA ARG A 400 -4.43 -3.22 -23.66
C ARG A 400 -5.79 -3.72 -23.19
#